data_AF-A0A7X7BG93-F1
#
_entry.id   AF-A0A7X7BG93-F1
#
_cell.length_a   1.000
_cell.length_b   1.000
_cell.length_c   1.000
_cell.angle_alpha   90.00
_cell.angle_beta   90.00
_cell.angle_gamma   90.00
#
_symmetry.space_group_name_H-M   'P 1'
#
loop_
_entity.id
_entity.type
_entity.pdbx_description
1 polymer ?
#
loop_
_entity_poly.entity_id
_entity_poly.type
_entity_poly.pdbx_seq_one_letter_code
_entity_poly.pdbx_strand_id
1 'polypeptide(L)'
;MGDIMRPMGFDQLINWSLSEYKQENSVFGVKKEKFYKNRSGRRMTTVLGDKLASAVGPAAGPATQLAQNIVAAYLGGARFLELKTVQVMDGEEIRQAVPKPCIAAGDECYNCEWSTELTVQEAYEEYVKAWLAIHVLAPEFGVSDAND
;
A
#
# COMPACT_ATOMS: atom_id res chain seq x y z
N MET A 1 11.18 -16.95 -7.93
CA MET A 1 10.54 -15.62 -7.84
C MET A 1 10.94 -14.87 -9.10
N GLY A 2 9.98 -14.36 -9.87
CA GLY A 2 10.30 -13.60 -11.08
C GLY A 2 10.80 -12.20 -10.72
N ASP A 3 11.65 -11.63 -11.56
CA ASP A 3 12.23 -10.31 -11.35
C ASP A 3 11.29 -9.15 -11.74
N ILE A 4 10.12 -9.48 -12.27
CA ILE A 4 9.16 -8.50 -12.78
C ILE A 4 8.01 -8.37 -11.79
N MET A 5 7.75 -7.14 -11.36
CA MET A 5 6.57 -6.80 -10.57
C MET A 5 5.30 -6.95 -11.42
N ARG A 6 4.29 -7.66 -10.89
CA ARG A 6 3.03 -7.90 -11.59
C ARG A 6 1.84 -7.38 -10.76
N PRO A 7 1.09 -6.40 -11.27
CA PRO A 7 -0.18 -5.97 -10.70
C PRO A 7 -1.17 -7.13 -10.50
N MET A 8 -1.94 -7.06 -9.42
CA MET A 8 -3.06 -7.99 -9.15
C MET A 8 -4.37 -7.39 -9.67
N GLY A 9 -5.24 -8.20 -10.29
CA GLY A 9 -6.59 -7.76 -10.66
C GLY A 9 -7.40 -7.29 -9.43
N PHE A 10 -8.32 -6.34 -9.60
CA PHE A 10 -9.13 -5.86 -8.47
C PHE A 10 -10.04 -6.94 -7.89
N ASP A 11 -10.63 -7.76 -8.75
CA ASP A 11 -11.40 -8.94 -8.37
C ASP A 11 -10.57 -9.90 -7.51
N GLN A 12 -9.34 -10.17 -7.92
CA GLN A 12 -8.41 -11.01 -7.18
C GLN A 12 -8.03 -10.38 -5.84
N LEU A 13 -7.76 -9.06 -5.79
CA LEU A 13 -7.41 -8.33 -4.57
C LEU A 13 -8.52 -8.44 -3.51
N ILE A 14 -9.77 -8.22 -3.91
CA ILE A 14 -10.93 -8.30 -3.01
C ILE A 14 -11.19 -9.74 -2.58
N ASN A 15 -11.24 -10.67 -3.53
CA ASN A 15 -11.53 -12.08 -3.25
C ASN A 15 -10.49 -12.70 -2.33
N TRP A 16 -9.19 -12.39 -2.53
CA TRP A 16 -8.14 -12.82 -1.63
C TRP A 16 -8.38 -12.23 -0.23
N SER A 17 -8.52 -10.90 -0.12
CA SER A 17 -8.70 -10.23 1.17
C SER A 17 -9.85 -10.84 1.98
N LEU A 18 -11.02 -11.06 1.36
CA LEU A 18 -12.18 -11.64 2.02
C LEU A 18 -11.98 -13.13 2.37
N SER A 19 -11.35 -13.89 1.47
CA SER A 19 -11.13 -15.32 1.67
C SER A 19 -10.14 -15.58 2.80
N GLU A 20 -9.01 -14.88 2.82
CA GLU A 20 -7.99 -14.96 3.87
C GLU A 20 -8.58 -14.50 5.21
N TYR A 21 -9.35 -13.40 5.21
CA TYR A 21 -9.98 -12.90 6.43
C TYR A 21 -10.92 -13.93 7.06
N LYS A 22 -11.69 -14.64 6.23
CA LYS A 22 -12.64 -15.68 6.67
C LYS A 22 -11.95 -16.97 7.12
N GLN A 23 -10.92 -17.41 6.41
CA GLN A 23 -10.29 -18.72 6.61
C GLN A 23 -9.17 -18.68 7.63
N GLU A 24 -8.39 -17.59 7.65
CA GLU A 24 -7.11 -17.50 8.37
C GLU A 24 -7.11 -16.38 9.42
N ASN A 25 -8.15 -15.54 9.47
CA ASN A 25 -8.19 -14.33 10.29
C ASN A 25 -6.99 -13.40 10.01
N SER A 26 -6.60 -13.27 8.75
CA SER A 26 -5.59 -12.32 8.30
C SER A 26 -5.94 -11.75 6.92
N VAL A 27 -5.26 -10.67 6.53
CA VAL A 27 -5.33 -10.13 5.16
C VAL A 27 -3.93 -9.74 4.75
N PHE A 28 -3.42 -10.33 3.67
CA PHE A 28 -2.04 -10.18 3.20
C PHE A 28 -1.01 -10.40 4.32
N GLY A 29 -1.28 -11.39 5.20
CA GLY A 29 -0.44 -11.73 6.34
C GLY A 29 -0.58 -10.81 7.56
N VAL A 30 -1.34 -9.72 7.48
CA VAL A 30 -1.67 -8.89 8.66
C VAL A 30 -2.76 -9.61 9.45
N LYS A 31 -2.45 -10.04 10.67
CA LYS A 31 -3.44 -10.75 11.51
C LYS A 31 -4.55 -9.82 11.99
N LYS A 32 -5.79 -10.30 12.03
CA LYS A 32 -6.99 -9.57 12.42
C LYS A 32 -6.89 -8.92 13.79
N GLU A 33 -6.28 -9.59 14.77
CA GLU A 33 -6.06 -9.04 16.11
C GLU A 33 -5.05 -7.87 16.13
N LYS A 34 -4.30 -7.67 15.04
CA LYS A 34 -3.39 -6.55 14.84
C LYS A 34 -3.99 -5.42 14.01
N PHE A 35 -5.22 -5.58 13.50
CA PHE A 35 -5.88 -4.50 12.78
C PHE A 35 -6.05 -3.29 13.67
N TYR A 36 -5.54 -2.16 13.20
CA TYR A 36 -5.61 -0.90 13.89
C TYR A 36 -7.06 -0.41 13.95
N LYS A 37 -7.53 -0.03 15.14
CA LYS A 37 -8.81 0.67 15.31
C LYS A 37 -8.57 1.88 16.20
N ASN A 38 -9.00 3.06 15.78
CA ASN A 38 -8.87 4.26 16.60
C ASN A 38 -9.88 4.24 17.76
N ARG A 39 -9.50 3.60 18.87
CA ARG A 39 -10.31 3.52 20.09
C ARG A 39 -10.33 4.82 20.88
N SER A 40 -9.37 5.71 20.63
CA SER A 40 -9.24 6.97 21.39
C SER A 40 -10.23 8.05 20.92
N GLY A 41 -10.76 7.91 19.70
CA GLY A 41 -11.57 8.93 19.03
C GLY A 41 -10.80 10.20 18.64
N ARG A 42 -9.50 10.30 18.99
CA ARG A 42 -8.67 11.46 18.66
C ARG A 42 -8.35 11.46 17.17
N ARG A 43 -8.46 12.61 16.54
CA ARG A 43 -8.07 12.82 15.14
C ARG A 43 -7.09 13.97 15.02
N MET A 44 -6.08 13.81 14.18
CA MET A 44 -5.13 14.86 13.83
C MET A 44 -5.60 15.60 12.58
N THR A 45 -5.29 16.89 12.50
CA THR A 45 -5.66 17.70 11.32
C THR A 45 -4.41 17.88 10.48
N THR A 46 -4.48 17.55 9.20
CA THR A 46 -3.38 17.79 8.27
C THR A 46 -3.25 19.28 7.97
N VAL A 47 -2.13 19.66 7.33
CA VAL A 47 -1.95 21.03 6.83
C VAL A 47 -2.99 21.44 5.78
N LEU A 48 -3.68 20.47 5.17
CA LEU A 48 -4.75 20.68 4.17
C LEU A 48 -6.16 20.65 4.79
N GLY A 49 -6.28 20.39 6.10
CA GLY A 49 -7.56 20.40 6.82
C GLY A 49 -8.20 19.02 7.00
N ASP A 50 -7.64 17.96 6.42
CA ASP A 50 -8.15 16.60 6.55
C ASP A 50 -7.98 16.07 7.98
N LYS A 51 -8.87 15.17 8.39
CA LYS A 51 -8.87 14.57 9.73
C LYS A 51 -8.39 13.12 9.66
N LEU A 52 -7.24 12.85 10.24
CA LEU A 52 -6.64 11.51 10.29
C LEU A 52 -6.87 10.85 11.64
N ALA A 53 -7.30 9.60 11.67
CA ALA A 53 -7.38 8.76 12.86
C ALA A 53 -5.99 8.36 13.41
N SER A 54 -4.95 8.45 12.57
CA SER A 54 -3.57 8.11 12.90
C SER A 54 -2.62 9.05 12.17
N ALA A 55 -1.50 9.43 12.79
CA ALA A 55 -0.48 10.26 12.13
C ALA A 55 0.69 9.46 11.57
N VAL A 56 0.54 8.14 11.48
CA VAL A 56 1.55 7.28 10.88
C VAL A 56 1.12 6.82 9.49
N GLY A 57 2.12 6.51 8.68
CA GLY A 57 2.02 5.70 7.50
C GLY A 57 3.32 5.72 6.70
N PRO A 58 3.40 4.90 5.65
CA PRO A 58 4.63 4.70 4.91
C PRO A 58 4.98 5.92 4.07
N ALA A 59 6.29 6.22 4.01
CA ALA A 59 6.86 7.14 3.05
C ALA A 59 6.84 6.55 1.63
N ALA A 60 7.04 7.41 0.62
CA ALA A 60 7.10 7.01 -0.78
C ALA A 60 8.21 5.97 -1.00
N GLY A 61 7.83 4.75 -1.41
CA GLY A 61 8.77 3.65 -1.51
C GLY A 61 8.11 2.32 -1.87
N PRO A 62 8.85 1.20 -1.76
CA PRO A 62 8.34 -0.12 -2.15
C PRO A 62 7.02 -0.51 -1.44
N ALA A 63 6.79 0.00 -0.22
CA ALA A 63 5.59 -0.25 0.56
C ALA A 63 4.32 0.44 0.01
N THR A 64 4.47 1.44 -0.88
CA THR A 64 3.35 2.20 -1.45
C THR A 64 3.24 2.06 -2.97
N GLN A 65 3.79 0.97 -3.51
CA GLN A 65 3.81 0.71 -4.95
C GLN A 65 2.64 -0.16 -5.44
N LEU A 66 2.22 -1.14 -4.65
CA LEU A 66 1.14 -2.07 -5.00
C LEU A 66 -0.05 -1.93 -4.05
N ALA A 67 -1.26 -2.19 -4.57
CA ALA A 67 -2.51 -2.01 -3.87
C ALA A 67 -2.61 -2.86 -2.60
N GLN A 68 -2.18 -4.13 -2.65
CA GLN A 68 -2.17 -5.00 -1.47
C GLN A 68 -1.25 -4.48 -0.36
N ASN A 69 -0.14 -3.83 -0.71
CA ASN A 69 0.78 -3.25 0.28
C ASN A 69 0.14 -2.04 0.96
N ILE A 70 -0.55 -1.20 0.18
CA ILE A 70 -1.31 -0.04 0.69
C ILE A 70 -2.46 -0.49 1.60
N VAL A 71 -3.22 -1.52 1.19
CA VAL A 71 -4.29 -2.12 2.02
C VAL A 71 -3.70 -2.68 3.32
N ALA A 72 -2.61 -3.44 3.25
CA ALA A 72 -1.94 -3.98 4.43
C ALA A 72 -1.45 -2.86 5.37
N ALA A 73 -0.85 -1.80 4.84
CA ALA A 73 -0.43 -0.63 5.61
C ALA A 73 -1.62 0.05 6.31
N TYR A 74 -2.74 0.21 5.61
CA TYR A 74 -3.96 0.78 6.17
C TYR A 74 -4.52 -0.07 7.32
N LEU A 75 -4.56 -1.39 7.16
CA LEU A 75 -4.95 -2.33 8.22
C LEU A 75 -3.99 -2.26 9.42
N GLY A 76 -2.71 -1.98 9.18
CA GLY A 76 -1.70 -1.72 10.20
C GLY A 76 -1.81 -0.34 10.89
N GLY A 77 -2.72 0.53 10.44
CA GLY A 77 -2.98 1.84 11.05
C GLY A 77 -2.42 3.04 10.29
N ALA A 78 -1.96 2.85 9.05
CA ALA A 78 -1.59 3.96 8.19
C ALA A 78 -2.85 4.77 7.81
N ARG A 79 -2.79 6.10 7.98
CA ARG A 79 -3.80 7.06 7.48
C ARG A 79 -3.20 8.19 6.65
N PHE A 80 -1.89 8.31 6.64
CA PHE A 80 -1.16 9.19 5.76
C PHE A 80 -0.21 8.35 4.91
N LEU A 81 -0.40 8.31 3.60
CA LEU A 81 0.43 7.51 2.70
C LEU A 81 1.05 8.40 1.65
N GLU A 82 2.36 8.33 1.53
CA GLU A 82 3.08 8.93 0.41
C GLU A 82 3.22 7.85 -0.67
N LEU A 83 2.54 8.03 -1.80
CA LEU A 83 2.56 7.07 -2.89
C LEU A 83 3.95 7.02 -3.52
N LYS A 84 4.35 5.83 -4.00
CA LYS A 84 5.64 5.65 -4.68
C LYS A 84 5.75 6.65 -5.83
N THR A 85 6.93 7.26 -5.97
CA THR A 85 7.23 8.14 -7.09
C THR A 85 6.97 7.44 -8.42
N VAL A 86 6.30 8.15 -9.32
CA VAL A 86 6.03 7.73 -10.71
C VAL A 86 6.70 8.74 -11.64
N GLN A 87 7.27 8.27 -12.75
CA GLN A 87 7.97 9.11 -13.72
C GLN A 87 7.68 8.66 -15.15
N VAL A 88 8.09 9.48 -16.14
CA VAL A 88 7.83 9.21 -17.56
C VAL A 88 8.69 8.06 -18.11
N MET A 89 9.94 7.94 -17.64
CA MET A 89 10.79 6.77 -17.94
C MET A 89 10.30 5.59 -17.09
N ASP A 90 9.42 4.77 -17.65
CA ASP A 90 8.65 3.77 -16.93
C ASP A 90 8.76 2.37 -17.55
N GLY A 91 8.11 1.38 -16.94
CA GLY A 91 7.99 0.03 -17.50
C GLY A 91 9.34 -0.63 -17.82
N GLU A 92 9.54 -1.00 -19.09
CA GLU A 92 10.76 -1.70 -19.51
C GLU A 92 12.00 -0.81 -19.51
N GLU A 93 11.84 0.48 -19.82
CA GLU A 93 12.96 1.42 -19.89
C GLU A 93 13.62 1.60 -18.51
N ILE A 94 12.80 1.82 -17.48
CA ILE A 94 13.33 1.91 -16.11
C ILE A 94 13.91 0.58 -15.61
N ARG A 95 13.29 -0.56 -15.96
CA ARG A 95 13.80 -1.89 -15.58
C ARG A 95 15.19 -2.16 -16.13
N GLN A 96 15.49 -1.65 -17.33
CA GLN A 96 16.83 -1.75 -17.92
C GLN A 96 17.82 -0.73 -17.34
N ALA A 97 17.33 0.41 -16.86
CA ALA A 97 18.17 1.46 -16.28
C ALA A 97 18.60 1.19 -14.82
N VAL A 98 17.80 0.45 -14.04
CA VAL A 98 18.07 0.20 -12.62
C VAL A 98 18.68 -1.20 -12.41
N PRO A 99 19.95 -1.31 -11.98
CA PRO A 99 20.56 -2.59 -11.72
C PRO A 99 19.98 -3.24 -10.46
N LYS A 100 19.96 -4.58 -10.44
CA LYS A 100 19.50 -5.36 -9.28
C LYS A 100 20.67 -6.10 -8.60
N PRO A 101 20.68 -6.22 -7.25
CA PRO A 101 19.67 -5.72 -6.32
C PRO A 101 19.66 -4.18 -6.24
N CYS A 102 18.48 -3.58 -6.35
CA CYS A 102 18.32 -2.12 -6.35
C CYS A 102 18.29 -1.53 -4.92
N ILE A 103 18.04 -2.39 -3.92
CA ILE A 103 18.12 -2.06 -2.50
C ILE A 103 18.99 -3.12 -1.81
N ALA A 104 20.09 -2.68 -1.21
CA ALA A 104 20.98 -3.51 -0.42
C ALA A 104 20.88 -3.09 1.05
N ALA A 105 20.05 -3.79 1.83
CA ALA A 105 19.73 -3.48 3.22
C ALA A 105 20.80 -3.98 4.22
N GLY A 106 22.09 -3.88 3.87
CA GLY A 106 23.19 -4.19 4.77
C GLY A 106 23.36 -3.14 5.88
N ASP A 107 24.59 -3.00 6.39
CA ASP A 107 24.88 -2.06 7.49
C ASP A 107 24.54 -0.61 7.12
N GLU A 108 25.03 -0.17 5.96
CA GLU A 108 24.61 1.06 5.31
C GLU A 108 23.64 0.68 4.21
N CYS A 109 22.36 1.04 4.33
CA CYS A 109 21.38 0.73 3.31
C CYS A 109 21.70 1.50 2.02
N TYR A 110 22.03 0.78 0.95
CA TYR A 110 22.24 1.37 -0.37
C TYR A 110 20.97 1.23 -1.20
N ASN A 111 20.44 2.35 -1.70
CA ASN A 111 19.28 2.38 -2.57
C ASN A 111 19.61 3.11 -3.87
N CYS A 112 19.54 2.39 -4.99
CA CYS A 112 19.62 2.97 -6.34
C CYS A 112 18.28 2.91 -7.08
N GLU A 113 17.20 2.48 -6.41
CA GLU A 113 15.84 2.53 -6.94
C GLU A 113 15.27 3.96 -6.79
N TRP A 114 14.97 4.60 -7.92
CA TRP A 114 14.47 5.98 -7.93
C TRP A 114 12.94 6.07 -8.06
N SER A 115 12.30 5.12 -8.75
CA SER A 115 10.87 5.15 -9.11
C SER A 115 10.32 3.72 -9.25
N THR A 116 9.00 3.59 -9.43
CA THR A 116 8.35 2.30 -9.71
C THR A 116 8.75 1.72 -11.08
N GLU A 117 8.86 0.38 -11.15
CA GLU A 117 9.01 -0.39 -12.40
C GLU A 117 7.70 -0.53 -13.20
N LEU A 118 6.58 -0.07 -12.64
CA LEU A 118 5.28 -0.02 -13.31
C LEU A 118 5.26 1.13 -14.32
N THR A 119 4.45 0.97 -15.36
CA THR A 119 4.08 2.11 -16.21
C THR A 119 3.26 3.12 -15.41
N VAL A 120 3.21 4.37 -15.87
CA VAL A 120 2.38 5.43 -15.27
C VAL A 120 0.92 4.96 -15.14
N GLN A 121 0.41 4.28 -16.16
CA GLN A 121 -0.96 3.77 -16.18
C GLN A 121 -1.17 2.65 -15.15
N GLU A 122 -0.24 1.71 -15.05
CA GLU A 122 -0.32 0.63 -14.05
C GLU A 122 -0.23 1.18 -12.62
N ALA A 123 0.67 2.15 -12.36
CA ALA A 123 0.79 2.78 -11.06
C ALA A 123 -0.51 3.52 -10.67
N TYR A 124 -1.09 4.27 -11.61
CA TYR A 124 -2.40 4.90 -11.43
C TYR A 124 -3.48 3.88 -11.07
N GLU A 125 -3.55 2.77 -11.80
CA GLU A 125 -4.50 1.69 -11.55
C GLU A 125 -4.30 1.06 -10.16
N GLU A 126 -3.07 0.83 -9.71
CA GLU A 126 -2.78 0.36 -8.35
C GLU A 126 -3.31 1.31 -7.28
N TYR A 127 -3.14 2.63 -7.45
CA TYR A 127 -3.55 3.61 -6.45
C TYR A 127 -5.07 3.77 -6.38
N VAL A 128 -5.75 3.85 -7.52
CA VAL A 128 -7.23 3.87 -7.57
C VAL A 128 -7.79 2.60 -6.97
N LYS A 129 -7.22 1.45 -7.33
CA LYS A 129 -7.61 0.14 -6.81
C LYS A 129 -7.43 0.04 -5.30
N ALA A 130 -6.32 0.51 -4.77
CA ALA A 130 -6.06 0.53 -3.33
C ALA A 130 -7.07 1.41 -2.58
N TRP A 131 -7.35 2.60 -3.12
CA TRP A 131 -8.32 3.54 -2.56
C TRP A 131 -9.71 2.91 -2.51
N LEU A 132 -10.19 2.33 -3.62
CA LEU A 132 -11.47 1.62 -3.67
C LEU A 132 -11.52 0.43 -2.70
N ALA A 133 -10.46 -0.37 -2.67
CA ALA A 133 -10.38 -1.53 -1.78
C ALA A 133 -10.48 -1.11 -0.31
N ILE A 134 -9.79 -0.05 0.11
CA ILE A 134 -9.88 0.47 1.49
C ILE A 134 -11.30 0.93 1.81
N HIS A 135 -11.96 1.66 0.89
CA HIS A 135 -13.32 2.16 1.10
C HIS A 135 -14.38 1.05 1.27
N VAL A 136 -14.10 -0.15 0.76
CA VAL A 136 -14.99 -1.31 0.88
C VAL A 136 -14.58 -2.21 2.05
N LEU A 137 -13.29 -2.55 2.16
CA LEU A 137 -12.78 -3.53 3.11
C LEU A 137 -12.70 -2.98 4.54
N ALA A 138 -12.42 -1.68 4.72
CA ALA A 138 -12.29 -1.12 6.06
C ALA A 138 -13.61 -1.16 6.86
N PRO A 139 -14.77 -0.79 6.26
CA PRO A 139 -16.07 -1.01 6.87
C PRO A 139 -16.40 -2.49 7.08
N GLU A 140 -16.13 -3.34 6.08
CA GLU A 140 -16.40 -4.78 6.14
C GLU A 140 -15.65 -5.46 7.30
N PHE A 141 -14.41 -5.06 7.57
CA PHE A 141 -13.61 -5.57 8.67
C PHE A 141 -13.87 -4.83 10.00
N GLY A 142 -14.75 -3.84 10.00
CA GLY A 142 -15.09 -2.99 11.15
C GLY A 142 -13.87 -2.24 11.70
N VAL A 143 -12.95 -1.85 10.81
CA VAL A 143 -11.71 -1.13 11.12
C VAL A 143 -11.97 0.37 11.20
N SER A 144 -12.76 0.90 10.27
CA SER A 144 -13.19 2.30 10.17
C SER A 144 -14.41 2.41 9.25
N ASP A 145 -14.96 3.61 9.10
CA ASP A 145 -15.94 3.98 8.06
C ASP A 145 -15.28 4.42 6.74
N ALA A 146 -13.98 4.17 6.59
CA ALA A 146 -13.11 4.63 5.51
C ALA A 146 -12.97 6.16 5.36
N ASN A 147 -13.52 6.97 6.28
CA ASN A 147 -13.39 8.43 6.29
C ASN A 147 -12.51 8.87 7.47
N ASP A 148 -11.31 8.28 7.58
CA ASP A 148 -10.40 8.47 8.70
C ASP A 148 -8.92 8.48 8.29
#